data_AF-A0AAV5P4Z9-F1
#
_entry.id   AF-A0AAV5P4Z9-F1
#
_cell.length_a   1.000
_cell.length_b   1.000
_cell.length_c   1.000
_cell.angle_alpha   90.00
_cell.angle_beta   90.00
_cell.angle_gamma   90.00
#
_symmetry.space_group_name_H-M   'P 1'
#
loop_
_entity.id
_entity.type
_entity.pdbx_description
1 polymer ?
#
loop_
_entity_poly.entity_id
_entity_poly.type
_entity_poly.pdbx_seq_one_letter_code
_entity_poly.pdbx_strand_id
1 'polypeptide(L)'
;MQDSEPHMLFQFKEENAAEWQVRLFNIHQQEYLYAADFAPYDQDRRRVFTWRPGHAPVQGQWKIENIANGQVRILNTHQNEYLYAADFQPFDRDRRRVFTWRPGTPVNQGAWIIEYIN
;
A
#
# COMPACT_ATOMS: atom_id res chain seq x y z
N MET A 1 -8.52 11.29 -44.69
CA MET A 1 -9.23 11.31 -43.40
C MET A 1 -9.27 9.89 -42.91
N GLN A 2 -8.39 9.57 -41.97
CA GLN A 2 -8.23 8.23 -41.41
C GLN A 2 -8.41 8.39 -39.91
N ASP A 3 -9.66 8.24 -39.48
CA ASP A 3 -10.07 8.19 -38.08
C ASP A 3 -10.90 6.92 -37.91
N SER A 4 -10.33 5.98 -37.16
CA SER A 4 -11.04 5.22 -36.13
C SER A 4 -10.01 4.31 -35.48
N GLU A 5 -9.44 4.77 -34.37
CA GLU A 5 -8.76 3.87 -33.44
C GLU A 5 -9.75 2.78 -32.98
N PRO A 6 -9.33 1.51 -32.90
CA PRO A 6 -10.20 0.49 -32.36
C PRO A 6 -10.41 0.78 -30.88
N HIS A 7 -11.67 1.03 -30.53
CA HIS A 7 -12.17 1.04 -29.17
C HIS A 7 -11.66 -0.21 -28.45
N MET A 8 -10.59 -0.05 -27.66
CA MET A 8 -10.12 -1.01 -26.67
C MET A 8 -11.15 -1.04 -25.55
N LEU A 9 -12.30 -1.64 -25.87
CA LEU A 9 -13.22 -2.24 -24.95
C LEU A 9 -12.47 -3.40 -24.29
N PHE A 10 -11.60 -3.07 -23.34
CA PHE A 10 -11.20 -4.04 -22.33
C PHE A 10 -12.45 -4.32 -21.52
N GLN A 11 -13.21 -5.29 -22.02
CA GLN A 11 -14.05 -6.18 -21.24
C GLN A 11 -13.21 -6.64 -20.05
N PHE A 12 -13.39 -5.98 -18.90
CA PHE A 12 -12.95 -6.50 -17.62
C PHE A 12 -13.76 -7.77 -17.38
N LYS A 13 -13.22 -8.89 -17.87
CA LYS A 13 -13.61 -10.19 -17.37
C LYS A 13 -13.26 -10.20 -15.88
N GLU A 14 -14.30 -10.45 -15.10
CA GLU A 14 -14.35 -10.65 -13.65
C GLU A 14 -13.58 -11.90 -13.20
N GLU A 15 -12.43 -12.19 -13.81
CA GLU A 15 -11.66 -13.41 -13.57
C GLU A 15 -10.19 -13.03 -13.30
N ASN A 16 -9.81 -13.19 -12.03
CA ASN A 16 -8.60 -12.74 -11.35
C ASN A 16 -8.75 -11.34 -10.74
N ALA A 17 -9.09 -11.29 -9.44
CA ALA A 17 -8.83 -10.11 -8.62
C ALA A 17 -7.33 -9.81 -8.75
N ALA A 18 -6.98 -8.86 -9.62
CA ALA A 18 -5.60 -8.73 -10.04
C ALA A 18 -4.77 -8.24 -8.86
N GLU A 19 -3.91 -9.11 -8.35
CA GLU A 19 -3.00 -8.81 -7.26
C GLU A 19 -1.69 -8.29 -7.86
N TRP A 20 -1.34 -7.05 -7.54
CA TRP A 20 -0.16 -6.41 -8.13
C TRP A 20 0.94 -6.28 -7.06
N GLN A 21 2.15 -6.71 -7.40
CA GLN A 21 3.32 -6.38 -6.59
C GLN A 21 3.89 -5.03 -7.03
N VAL A 22 4.10 -4.14 -6.06
CA VAL A 22 4.52 -2.76 -6.29
C VAL A 22 5.60 -2.35 -5.30
N ARG A 23 6.27 -1.25 -5.63
CA ARG A 23 7.00 -0.42 -4.66
C ARG A 23 6.40 0.98 -4.72
N LEU A 24 6.21 1.60 -3.56
CA LEU A 24 5.72 2.97 -3.47
C LEU A 24 6.93 3.89 -3.32
N PHE A 25 7.08 4.83 -4.25
CA PHE A 25 8.24 5.73 -4.30
C PHE A 25 7.78 7.17 -4.12
N ASN A 26 8.34 7.85 -3.12
CA ASN A 26 8.08 9.26 -2.90
C ASN A 26 8.92 10.08 -3.88
N ILE A 27 8.27 10.73 -4.85
CA ILE A 27 8.95 11.51 -5.90
C ILE A 27 9.74 12.69 -5.31
N HIS A 28 9.20 13.38 -4.30
CA HIS A 28 9.86 14.56 -3.75
C HIS A 28 11.15 14.19 -2.99
N GLN A 29 11.08 13.16 -2.15
CA GLN A 29 12.22 12.74 -1.32
C GLN A 29 13.20 11.82 -2.05
N GLN A 30 12.76 11.20 -3.17
CA GLN A 30 13.48 10.14 -3.87
C GLN A 30 13.72 8.90 -2.99
N GLU A 31 12.69 8.47 -2.27
CA GLU A 31 12.77 7.39 -1.28
C GLU A 31 11.63 6.37 -1.41
N TYR A 32 11.92 5.09 -1.14
CA TYR A 32 10.92 4.03 -1.14
C TYR A 32 10.20 3.91 0.21
N LEU A 33 8.89 3.72 0.21
CA LEU A 33 8.13 3.33 1.39
C LEU A 33 8.49 1.89 1.80
N TYR A 34 8.78 1.66 3.08
CA TYR A 34 9.13 0.34 3.60
C TYR A 34 8.63 0.12 5.04
N ALA A 35 8.43 -1.14 5.40
CA ALA A 35 8.11 -1.57 6.77
C ALA A 35 9.40 -1.93 7.53
N ALA A 36 9.69 -1.26 8.65
CA ALA A 36 11.01 -1.33 9.28
C ALA A 36 11.26 -2.62 10.08
N ASP A 37 12.48 -3.18 9.98
CA ASP A 37 12.89 -4.39 10.72
C ASP A 37 13.25 -4.12 12.18
N PHE A 38 13.89 -2.98 12.43
CA PHE A 38 14.64 -2.74 13.67
C PHE A 38 13.89 -1.86 14.69
N ALA A 39 12.67 -1.44 14.38
CA ALA A 39 11.94 -0.46 15.18
C ALA A 39 10.42 -0.72 15.19
N PRO A 40 9.96 -1.85 15.76
CA PRO A 40 8.54 -2.00 16.07
C PRO A 40 8.11 -0.83 16.97
N TYR A 41 6.91 -0.31 16.74
CA TYR A 41 6.31 0.67 17.66
C TYR A 41 5.98 -0.02 18.99
N ASP A 42 5.43 -1.23 18.91
CA ASP A 42 5.15 -2.13 20.03
C ASP A 42 4.95 -3.59 19.55
N GLN A 43 4.27 -4.42 20.35
CA GLN A 43 4.07 -5.83 20.03
C GLN A 43 3.23 -6.07 18.77
N ASP A 44 2.29 -5.18 18.46
CA ASP A 44 1.37 -5.41 17.35
C ASP A 44 1.64 -4.51 16.13
N ARG A 45 2.44 -3.46 16.29
CA ARG A 45 2.55 -2.38 15.28
C ARG A 45 3.98 -2.17 14.87
N ARG A 46 4.22 -2.22 13.57
CA ARG A 46 5.52 -1.93 12.97
C ARG A 46 5.49 -0.61 12.23
N ARG A 47 6.56 0.17 12.43
CA ARG A 47 6.69 1.50 11.81
C ARG A 47 6.89 1.36 10.30
N VAL A 48 6.23 2.24 9.57
CA VAL A 48 6.43 2.44 8.14
C VAL A 48 7.13 3.76 7.93
N PHE A 49 8.18 3.74 7.12
CA PHE A 49 9.04 4.90 6.85
C PHE A 49 9.36 4.97 5.36
N THR A 50 10.10 6.01 4.96
CA THR A 50 10.75 6.09 3.66
C THR A 50 12.26 5.81 3.77
N TRP A 51 12.84 5.19 2.75
CA TRP A 51 14.21 4.68 2.75
C TRP A 51 15.18 5.65 2.05
N ARG A 52 15.91 6.41 2.87
CA ARG A 52 16.87 7.46 2.44
C ARG A 52 18.01 7.01 1.52
N PRO A 53 18.59 5.80 1.65
CA PRO A 53 19.70 5.36 0.80
C PRO A 53 19.39 5.20 -0.70
N GLY A 54 18.14 5.38 -1.13
CA GLY A 54 17.75 5.52 -2.55
C GLY A 54 17.63 4.22 -3.35
N HIS A 55 18.37 3.16 -3.00
CA HIS A 55 18.14 1.84 -3.60
C HIS A 55 16.87 1.19 -3.04
N ALA A 56 16.23 0.31 -3.80
CA ALA A 56 15.01 -0.35 -3.37
C ALA A 56 15.27 -1.36 -2.23
N PRO A 57 14.71 -1.18 -1.03
CA PRO A 57 14.80 -2.17 0.04
C PRO A 57 13.85 -3.36 -0.22
N VAL A 58 14.18 -4.55 0.27
CA VAL A 58 13.32 -5.75 0.17
C VAL A 58 12.02 -5.53 0.95
N GLN A 59 12.12 -4.87 2.10
CA GLN A 59 11.03 -4.44 2.96
C GLN A 59 10.09 -3.40 2.31
N GLY A 60 10.46 -2.88 1.14
CA GLY A 60 9.65 -1.96 0.34
C GLY A 60 8.78 -2.63 -0.71
N GLN A 61 8.69 -3.97 -0.70
CA GLN A 61 7.79 -4.73 -1.56
C GLN A 61 6.39 -4.82 -0.94
N TRP A 62 5.39 -4.41 -1.72
CA TRP A 62 3.99 -4.39 -1.32
C TRP A 62 3.14 -5.16 -2.34
N LYS A 63 2.10 -5.82 -1.87
CA LYS A 63 1.07 -6.44 -2.68
C LYS A 63 -0.23 -5.67 -2.49
N ILE A 64 -0.84 -5.26 -3.60
CA ILE A 64 -2.16 -4.63 -3.62
C ILE A 64 -3.19 -5.72 -3.89
N GLU A 65 -4.08 -5.93 -2.92
CA GLU A 65 -5.13 -6.94 -2.98
C GLU A 65 -6.48 -6.26 -3.12
N ASN A 66 -7.17 -6.49 -4.24
CA ASN A 66 -8.52 -5.96 -4.42
C ASN A 66 -9.50 -6.66 -3.47
N ILE A 67 -10.36 -5.86 -2.83
CA ILE A 67 -11.50 -6.33 -2.05
C ILE A 67 -12.78 -5.69 -2.58
N ALA A 68 -13.92 -5.90 -1.92
CA ALA A 68 -15.21 -5.41 -2.41
C ALA A 68 -15.26 -3.87 -2.55
N ASN A 69 -16.12 -3.40 -3.45
CA ASN A 69 -16.46 -1.98 -3.64
C ASN A 69 -15.27 -1.09 -4.05
N GLY A 70 -14.33 -1.62 -4.85
CA GLY A 70 -13.17 -0.86 -5.35
C GLY A 70 -12.14 -0.52 -4.27
N GLN A 71 -12.26 -1.12 -3.08
CA GLN A 71 -11.27 -0.97 -2.02
C GLN A 71 -10.13 -1.97 -2.21
N VAL A 72 -9.00 -1.69 -1.58
CA VAL A 72 -7.82 -2.55 -1.57
C VAL A 72 -7.29 -2.76 -0.14
N ARG A 73 -6.56 -3.86 0.04
CA ARG A 73 -5.63 -4.04 1.14
C ARG A 73 -4.20 -3.96 0.61
N ILE A 74 -3.29 -3.44 1.43
CA ILE A 74 -1.89 -3.26 1.08
C ILE A 74 -1.06 -4.13 2.02
N LEU A 75 -0.52 -5.23 1.50
CA LEU A 75 0.25 -6.21 2.27
C LEU A 75 1.75 -5.97 2.04
N ASN A 76 2.54 -5.82 3.11
CA ASN A 76 3.98 -5.92 2.99
C ASN A 76 4.38 -7.38 2.79
N THR A 77 4.97 -7.73 1.65
CA THR A 77 5.26 -9.14 1.33
C THR A 77 6.46 -9.69 2.08
N HIS A 78 7.36 -8.82 2.54
CA HIS A 78 8.52 -9.23 3.32
C HIS A 78 8.13 -9.60 4.76
N GLN A 79 7.29 -8.78 5.40
CA GLN A 79 6.84 -9.03 6.77
C GLN A 79 5.60 -9.90 6.88
N ASN A 80 4.83 -10.04 5.77
CA ASN A 80 3.48 -10.59 5.77
C ASN A 80 2.52 -9.83 6.72
N GLU A 81 2.56 -8.49 6.66
CA GLU A 81 1.80 -7.59 7.53
C GLU A 81 1.01 -6.55 6.72
N TYR A 82 -0.24 -6.30 7.09
CA TYR A 82 -1.11 -5.33 6.40
C TYR A 82 -0.87 -3.90 6.86
N LEU A 83 -0.79 -2.98 5.90
CA LEU A 83 -0.74 -1.53 6.11
C LEU A 83 -2.10 -1.02 6.58
N TYR A 84 -2.11 -0.21 7.64
CA TYR A 84 -3.35 0.37 8.17
C TYR A 84 -3.13 1.75 8.80
N ALA A 85 -4.20 2.55 8.83
CA ALA A 85 -4.23 3.83 9.54
C ALA A 85 -4.67 3.61 10.98
N ALA A 86 -3.83 3.95 11.96
CA ALA A 86 -4.17 3.73 13.36
C ALA A 86 -5.24 4.71 13.88
N ASP A 87 -6.25 4.15 14.56
CA ASP A 87 -7.28 4.93 15.28
C ASP A 87 -6.88 5.28 16.72
N PHE A 88 -5.83 4.65 17.24
CA PHE A 88 -5.26 4.98 18.54
C PHE A 88 -4.14 6.03 18.36
N GLN A 89 -4.02 6.94 19.33
CA GLN A 89 -2.93 7.94 19.38
C GLN A 89 -2.65 8.60 18.02
N PRO A 90 -3.63 9.38 17.47
CA PRO A 90 -3.41 10.11 16.23
C PRO A 90 -2.19 11.01 16.36
N PHE A 91 -1.55 11.33 15.23
CA PHE A 91 -0.37 12.18 15.22
C PHE A 91 -0.71 13.59 15.70
N ASP A 92 -1.83 14.12 15.23
CA ASP A 92 -2.46 15.36 15.67
C ASP A 92 -3.96 15.33 15.33
N ARG A 93 -4.62 16.49 15.34
CA ARG A 93 -6.06 16.61 15.02
C ARG A 93 -6.41 16.14 13.61
N ASP A 94 -5.49 16.26 12.66
CA ASP A 94 -5.77 16.10 11.23
C ASP A 94 -5.13 14.84 10.66
N ARG A 95 -4.15 14.24 11.36
CA ARG A 95 -3.31 13.15 10.84
C ARG A 95 -3.32 11.91 11.73
N ARG A 96 -3.43 10.74 11.11
CA ARG A 96 -3.20 9.44 11.73
C ARG A 96 -1.76 8.99 11.51
N ARG A 97 -1.29 8.09 12.37
CA ARG A 97 -0.08 7.32 12.12
C ARG A 97 -0.43 6.10 11.25
N VAL A 98 0.45 5.75 10.33
CA VAL A 98 0.31 4.55 9.49
C VAL A 98 1.35 3.53 9.92
N PHE A 99 0.92 2.29 10.07
CA PHE A 99 1.75 1.16 10.50
C PHE A 99 1.46 -0.07 9.63
N THR A 100 2.27 -1.11 9.78
CA THR A 100 1.86 -2.47 9.45
C THR A 100 1.46 -3.25 10.70
N TRP A 101 0.48 -4.14 10.58
CA TRP A 101 -0.07 -4.95 11.67
C TRP A 101 0.66 -6.28 11.79
N ARG A 102 1.48 -6.42 12.84
CA ARG A 102 2.38 -7.56 13.09
C ARG A 102 1.68 -8.91 13.25
N PRO A 103 0.45 -9.00 13.78
CA PRO A 103 -0.30 -10.26 13.76
C PRO A 103 -0.63 -10.78 12.35
N GLY A 104 -0.46 -9.96 11.30
CA GLY A 104 -0.59 -10.39 9.91
C GLY A 104 -2.02 -10.62 9.42
N THR A 105 -3.03 -10.49 10.29
CA THR A 105 -4.43 -10.52 9.88
C THR A 105 -4.89 -9.16 9.33
N PRO A 106 -5.85 -9.12 8.39
CA PRO A 106 -6.45 -7.87 7.98
C PRO A 106 -7.16 -7.16 9.14
N VAL A 107 -7.12 -5.82 9.16
CA VAL A 107 -7.85 -4.96 10.10
C VAL A 107 -8.79 -4.03 9.35
N ASN A 108 -9.86 -3.57 10.00
CA ASN A 108 -10.87 -2.70 9.37
C ASN A 108 -10.28 -1.38 8.87
N GLN A 109 -9.29 -0.85 9.58
CA GLN A 109 -8.56 0.37 9.22
C GLN A 109 -7.51 0.17 8.10
N GLY A 110 -7.44 -1.03 7.54
CA GLY A 110 -6.51 -1.41 6.46
C GLY A 110 -7.14 -1.47 5.08
N ALA A 111 -8.41 -1.06 4.94
CA ALA A 111 -9.06 -0.88 3.64
C ALA A 111 -8.76 0.52 3.10
N TRP A 112 -8.25 0.59 1.88
CA TRP A 112 -7.84 1.81 1.19
C TRP A 112 -8.52 1.92 -0.17
N ILE A 113 -8.49 3.11 -0.78
CA ILE A 113 -8.81 3.32 -2.20
C ILE A 113 -7.53 3.84 -2.85
N ILE A 114 -7.22 3.36 -4.06
CA ILE A 114 -6.13 3.91 -4.90
C ILE A 114 -6.77 4.82 -5.93
N GLU A 115 -6.46 6.12 -5.82
CA GLU A 115 -6.89 7.12 -6.79
C GLU A 115 -5.73 7.47 -7.73
N TYR A 116 -6.03 7.55 -9.03
CA TYR A 116 -5.09 8.04 -10.03
C TYR A 116 -5.31 9.54 -10.20
N ILE A 117 -4.27 10.32 -9.89
CA ILE A 117 -4.29 11.78 -10.03
C ILE A 117 -3.64 12.13 -11.37
N ASN A 118 -4.31 13.00 -12.13
CA ASN A 118 -3.85 13.55 -13.41
C ASN A 118 -3.05 14.83 -13.22
#